data_AF-A0A7C8EK86-F1
#
_entry.id   AF-A0A7C8EK86-F1
#
_cell.length_a   1.000
_cell.length_b   1.000
_cell.length_c   1.000
_cell.angle_alpha   90.00
_cell.angle_beta   90.00
_cell.angle_gamma   90.00
#
_symmetry.space_group_name_H-M   'P 1'
#
loop_
_entity.id
_entity.type
_entity.pdbx_description
1 polymer ?
#
loop_
_entity_poly.entity_id
_entity_poly.type
_entity_poly.pdbx_seq_one_letter_code
_entity_poly.pdbx_strand_id
1 'polypeptide(L)' 'CLYFSVITMTTTGYGELVPTQDTRAVAAVEAFSGAFLMAVLVLVFGRKMMR' A
#
# COMPACT_ATOMS: atom_id res chain seq x y z
N CYS A 1 -14.74 0.21 3.28
CA CYS A 1 -13.66 -0.79 3.15
C CYS A 1 -12.66 -0.44 2.05
N LEU A 2 -13.10 -0.18 0.80
CA LEU A 2 -12.18 0.22 -0.28
C LEU A 2 -11.33 1.45 0.04
N TYR A 3 -11.89 2.48 0.70
CA TYR A 3 -11.11 3.64 1.15
C TYR A 3 -9.96 3.27 2.11
N PHE A 4 -10.23 2.44 3.13
CA PHE A 4 -9.20 1.94 4.06
C PHE A 4 -8.10 1.17 3.33
N SER A 5 -8.48 0.34 2.35
CA SER A 5 -7.56 -0.44 1.53
C SER A 5 -6.65 0.47 0.70
N VAL A 6 -7.21 1.48 0.03
CA VAL A 6 -6.46 2.46 -0.75
C VAL A 6 -5.45 3.21 0.12
N ILE A 7 -5.86 3.79 1.24
CA ILE A 7 -4.96 4.59 2.10
C ILE A 7 -3.89 3.75 2.81
N THR A 8 -4.16 2.46 3.05
CA THR A 8 -3.20 1.52 3.63
C THR A 8 -2.18 1.08 2.58
N MET A 9 -2.63 0.74 1.38
CA MET A 9 -1.78 0.36 0.26
C MET A 9 -0.86 1.52 -0.19
N THR A 10 -1.35 2.76 -0.16
CA THR A 10 -0.53 3.95 -0.46
C THR A 10 0.30 4.43 0.73
N THR A 11 0.25 3.75 1.88
CA THR A 11 0.94 4.13 3.12
C THR A 11 0.57 5.52 3.65
N THR A 12 -0.55 6.09 3.21
CA THR A 12 -1.01 7.43 3.62
C THR A 12 -1.53 7.43 5.06
N GLY A 13 -2.34 6.41 5.41
CA GLY A 13 -2.73 6.13 6.79
C GLY A 13 -3.24 7.33 7.61
N TYR A 14 -4.28 8.03 7.13
CA TYR A 14 -4.85 9.21 7.82
C TYR A 14 -5.28 8.98 9.29
N GLY A 15 -5.41 7.73 9.73
CA GLY A 15 -5.72 7.39 11.12
C GLY A 15 -7.21 7.44 11.47
N GLU A 16 -8.06 7.87 10.54
CA GLU A 16 -9.52 7.89 10.70
C GLU A 16 -10.13 6.49 10.81
N LEU A 17 -9.53 5.52 10.13
CA LEU A 17 -9.90 4.11 10.15
C LEU A 17 -8.69 3.31 10.60
N VAL A 18 -8.84 2.62 11.73
CA VAL A 18 -7.78 1.83 12.34
C VAL A 18 -8.19 0.35 12.31
N PRO A 19 -7.29 -0.56 11.89
CA PRO A 19 -7.61 -1.98 11.90
C PRO A 19 -7.85 -2.47 13.33
N THR A 20 -8.92 -3.24 13.50
CA THR A 20 -9.21 -4.00 14.73
C THR A 20 -8.16 -5.10 14.96
N GLN A 21 -8.12 -5.68 16.15
CA GLN A 21 -7.12 -6.69 16.53
C GLN A 21 -7.00 -7.84 15.52
N ASP A 22 -8.13 -8.30 14.98
CA ASP A 22 -8.19 -9.41 14.02
C ASP A 22 -7.78 -8.99 12.60
N THR A 23 -7.97 -7.72 12.25
CA THR A 23 -7.67 -7.20 10.89
C THR A 23 -6.29 -6.54 10.79
N ARG A 24 -5.58 -6.36 11.91
CA ARG A 24 -4.21 -5.81 11.95
C ARG A 24 -3.21 -6.59 11.11
N ALA A 25 -3.26 -7.92 11.14
CA ALA A 25 -2.37 -8.75 10.34
C ALA A 25 -2.62 -8.54 8.83
N VAL A 26 -3.90 -8.45 8.43
CA VAL A 26 -4.29 -8.20 7.04
C VAL A 26 -3.84 -6.81 6.59
N ALA A 27 -4.07 -5.78 7.40
CA ALA A 27 -3.62 -4.42 7.11
C ALA A 27 -2.09 -4.31 7.00
N ALA A 28 -1.34 -5.05 7.83
CA ALA A 28 0.11 -5.10 7.76
C ALA A 28 0.61 -5.76 6.45
N VAL A 29 0.00 -6.88 6.06
CA VAL A 29 0.31 -7.56 4.77
C VAL A 29 -0.05 -6.65 3.60
N GLU A 30 -1.20 -5.98 3.66
CA GLU A 30 -1.65 -5.04 2.64
C GLU A 30 -0.66 -3.88 2.48
N ALA A 31 -0.26 -3.23 3.58
CA ALA A 31 0.73 -2.16 3.55
C ALA A 31 2.09 -2.63 3.00
N PHE A 32 2.55 -3.82 3.38
CA PHE A 32 3.79 -4.40 2.87
C PHE A 32 3.73 -4.68 1.36
N SER A 33 2.62 -5.28 0.90
CA SER A 33 2.40 -5.54 -0.51
C SER A 33 2.28 -4.26 -1.34
N GLY A 34 1.61 -3.23 -0.80
CA GLY A 34 1.50 -1.91 -1.42
C GLY A 34 2.86 -1.25 -1.60
N ALA A 35 3.71 -1.28 -0.58
CA ALA A 35 5.09 -0.77 -0.68
C ALA A 35 5.90 -1.49 -1.77
N PHE A 36 5.79 -2.82 -1.85
CA PHE A 36 6.46 -3.61 -2.88
C PHE A 36 5.94 -3.27 -4.29
N LEU A 37 4.62 -3.19 -4.46
CA LEU A 37 4.00 -2.82 -5.74
C LEU A 37 4.43 -1.43 -6.18
N MET A 38 4.43 -0.44 -5.30
CA MET A 38 4.88 0.92 -5.62
C MET A 38 6.35 0.94 -6.06
N ALA A 39 7.22 0.19 -5.39
CA ALA A 39 8.63 0.06 -5.79
C ALA A 39 8.77 -0.55 -7.19
N VAL A 40 8.05 -1.64 -7.46
CA VAL A 40 8.05 -2.28 -8.80
C VAL A 40 7.49 -1.32 -9.85
N LEU A 41 6.42 -0.58 -9.53
CA LEU A 41 5.82 0.41 -10.43
C LEU A 41 6.86 1.46 -10.80
N VAL A 42 7.50 2.10 -9.80
CA VAL A 42 8.56 3.10 -10.03
C VAL A 42 9.72 2.52 -10.84
N LEU A 43 10.16 1.29 -10.54
CA LEU A 43 11.24 0.64 -11.28
C LEU A 43 10.88 0.36 -12.74
N VAL A 44 9.69 -0.17 -13.01
CA VAL A 44 9.23 -0.49 -14.37
C VAL A 44 9.07 0.78 -15.20
N PHE A 45 8.41 1.81 -14.64
CA PHE A 45 8.23 3.09 -15.32
C PHE A 45 9.57 3.82 -15.51
N GLY A 46 10.43 3.85 -14.50
CA GLY A 46 11.77 4.45 -14.60
C GLY A 46 12.65 3.76 -15.65
N ARG A 47 12.63 2.43 -15.73
CA ARG A 47 13.36 1.69 -16.78
C ARG A 47 12.79 1.90 -18.18
N LYS A 48 11.49 2.20 -18.30
CA LYS A 48 10.84 2.51 -19.57
C LYS A 48 11.17 3.93 -20.06
N MET A 49 11.31 4.90 -19.15
CA MET A 49 11.65 6.29 -19.50
C MET A 49 13.12 6.50 -19.89
N MET A 50 14.03 5.60 -19.45
CA MET A 50 15.46 5.66 -19.75
C MET A 50 15.84 4.98 -21.08
N ARG A 51 14.90 4.29 -21.73
CA ARG A 51 15.05 3.76 -23.09
C ARG A 51 14.41 4.71 -24.09
#